data_AF-A0A349LYL0-F1
#
_entry.id   AF-A0A349LYL0-F1
#
_cell.length_a   1.000
_cell.length_b   1.000
_cell.length_c   1.000
_cell.angle_alpha   90.00
_cell.angle_beta   90.00
_cell.angle_gamma   90.00
#
_symmetry.space_group_name_H-M   'P 1'
#
loop_
_entity.id
_entity.type
_entity.pdbx_description
1 polymer ?
#
loop_
_entity_poly.entity_id
_entity_poly.type
_entity_poly.pdbx_seq_one_letter_code
_entity_poly.pdbx_strand_id
1 'polypeptide(L)'
;MNVELANQLYTGAYFVALVVPFIIRASGGFRKTGVIRTIFGVMLSAFIMATLVIAAWYSLDLALEQHLSTLDKDGDSVWTEEEQRSWSETDWRYYNLAMGDGGRNVFAVFVFPIFSVIYPALVFGCFSFIQWLKRKHA
;
A
#
# COMPACT_ATOMS: atom_id res chain seq x y z
N MET A 1 13.43 2.99 -13.00
CA MET A 1 13.51 3.05 -11.51
C MET A 1 14.08 1.72 -11.03
N ASN A 2 14.97 1.69 -10.04
CA ASN A 2 15.52 0.40 -9.54
C ASN A 2 14.40 -0.41 -8.85
N VAL A 3 14.25 -1.70 -9.20
CA VAL A 3 13.27 -2.63 -8.61
C VAL A 3 13.42 -2.70 -7.10
N GLU A 4 14.64 -2.70 -6.58
CA GLU A 4 14.90 -2.79 -5.15
C GLU A 4 14.42 -1.53 -4.40
N LEU A 5 14.67 -0.36 -4.98
CA LEU A 5 14.14 0.90 -4.45
C LEU A 5 12.61 0.92 -4.50
N ALA A 6 12.01 0.46 -5.59
CA ALA A 6 10.56 0.39 -5.73
C ALA A 6 9.94 -0.57 -4.68
N ASN A 7 10.60 -1.69 -4.39
CA ASN A 7 10.16 -2.64 -3.37
C ASN A 7 10.26 -2.08 -1.95
N GLN A 8 11.34 -1.34 -1.66
CA GLN A 8 11.48 -0.61 -0.40
C GLN A 8 10.40 0.46 -0.22
N LEU A 9 10.09 1.22 -1.29
CA LEU A 9 9.02 2.22 -1.28
C LEU A 9 7.64 1.56 -1.07
N TYR A 10 7.39 0.43 -1.73
CA TYR A 10 6.17 -0.36 -1.57
C TYR A 10 6.00 -0.85 -0.13
N THR A 11 7.05 -1.42 0.46
CA THR A 11 7.05 -1.86 1.86
C THR A 11 6.88 -0.67 2.82
N GLY A 12 7.61 0.42 2.57
CA GLY A 12 7.54 1.66 3.35
C GLY A 12 6.15 2.31 3.32
N ALA A 13 5.44 2.23 2.19
CA ALA A 13 4.10 2.76 2.04
C ALA A 13 3.11 2.13 3.04
N TYR A 14 3.22 0.83 3.33
CA TYR A 14 2.40 0.19 4.36
C TYR A 14 2.64 0.77 5.76
N PHE A 15 3.90 0.96 6.14
CA PHE A 15 4.23 1.54 7.45
C PHE A 15 3.73 2.98 7.57
N VAL A 16 3.90 3.79 6.53
CA VAL A 16 3.38 5.16 6.51
C VAL A 16 1.85 5.15 6.60
N ALA A 17 1.17 4.27 5.85
CA ALA A 17 -0.28 4.13 5.88
C ALA A 17 -0.83 3.82 7.28
N LEU A 18 -0.12 3.03 8.10
CA LEU A 18 -0.54 2.73 9.47
C LEU A 18 -0.57 3.97 10.38
N VAL A 19 0.24 4.99 10.09
CA VAL A 19 0.35 6.20 10.92
C VAL A 19 -0.63 7.29 10.46
N VAL A 20 -1.11 7.22 9.21
CA VAL A 20 -2.02 8.23 8.60
C VAL A 20 -3.24 8.54 9.49
N PRO A 21 -4.01 7.56 10.01
CA PRO A 21 -5.22 7.87 10.78
C PRO A 21 -4.90 8.61 12.08
N PHE A 22 -3.75 8.32 12.71
CA PHE A 22 -3.30 9.00 13.91
C PHE A 22 -2.94 10.45 13.62
N ILE A 23 -2.21 10.72 12.54
CA ILE A 23 -1.84 12.08 12.12
C ILE A 23 -3.10 12.90 11.85
N ILE A 24 -4.03 12.36 11.05
CA ILE A 24 -5.27 13.06 10.71
C ILE A 24 -6.08 13.30 12.00
N ARG A 25 -6.23 12.32 12.88
CA ARG A 25 -6.97 12.47 14.13
C ARG A 25 -6.34 13.49 15.09
N ALA A 26 -5.01 13.53 15.15
CA ALA A 26 -4.24 14.45 15.96
C ALA A 26 -4.21 15.88 15.38
N SER A 27 -4.54 16.06 14.11
CA SER A 27 -4.64 17.38 13.49
C SER A 27 -5.82 18.19 14.05
N GLY A 28 -5.64 19.51 14.19
CA GLY A 28 -6.59 20.39 14.89
C GLY A 28 -8.02 20.35 14.36
N GLY A 29 -8.22 20.09 13.07
CA GLY A 29 -9.55 19.99 12.44
C GLY A 29 -10.38 18.82 12.96
N PHE A 30 -9.74 17.71 13.33
CA PHE A 30 -10.39 16.46 13.74
C PHE A 30 -10.27 16.17 15.24
N ARG A 31 -9.59 17.01 16.02
CA ARG A 31 -9.40 16.81 17.48
C ARG A 31 -10.71 16.73 18.26
N LYS A 32 -11.70 17.54 17.90
CA LYS A 32 -13.01 17.60 18.56
C LYS A 32 -13.90 16.46 18.08
N THR A 33 -14.60 15.81 19.01
CA THR A 33 -15.64 14.83 18.66
C THR A 33 -16.79 15.48 17.92
N GLY A 34 -17.12 14.92 16.77
CA GLY A 34 -18.36 15.16 16.04
C GLY A 34 -18.51 14.05 15.02
N VAL A 35 -19.72 13.52 14.85
CA VAL A 35 -19.99 12.39 13.96
C VAL A 35 -19.51 12.70 12.53
N ILE A 36 -19.86 13.89 12.01
CA ILE A 36 -19.47 14.34 10.67
C ILE A 36 -17.94 14.41 10.52
N ARG A 37 -17.23 14.98 11.50
CA ARG A 37 -15.76 15.07 11.48
C ARG A 37 -15.12 13.69 11.54
N THR A 38 -15.71 12.78 12.30
CA THR A 38 -15.24 11.40 12.43
C THR A 38 -15.35 10.68 11.09
N ILE A 39 -16.53 10.74 10.46
CA ILE A 39 -16.77 10.17 9.13
C ILE A 39 -15.80 10.76 8.11
N PHE A 40 -15.69 12.09 8.05
CA PHE A 40 -14.79 12.75 7.11
C PHE A 40 -13.33 12.38 7.34
N GLY A 41 -12.89 12.28 8.60
CA GLY A 41 -11.53 11.89 8.94
C GLY A 41 -11.21 10.44 8.60
N VAL A 42 -12.18 9.53 8.79
CA VAL A 42 -12.07 8.13 8.36
C VAL A 42 -11.95 8.05 6.84
N MET A 43 -12.84 8.72 6.11
CA MET A 43 -12.82 8.72 4.64
C MET A 43 -11.52 9.32 4.08
N LEU A 44 -11.05 10.43 4.65
CA LEU A 44 -9.80 11.06 4.24
C LEU A 44 -8.59 10.15 4.53
N SER A 45 -8.58 9.49 5.70
CA SER A 45 -7.53 8.53 6.04
C SER A 45 -7.53 7.35 5.08
N ALA A 46 -8.71 6.78 4.81
CA ALA A 46 -8.87 5.65 3.90
C ALA A 46 -8.41 5.98 2.48
N PHE A 47 -8.78 7.17 2.00
CA PHE A 47 -8.35 7.68 0.71
C PHE A 47 -6.82 7.79 0.64
N ILE A 48 -6.19 8.49 1.58
CA ILE A 48 -4.73 8.66 1.59
C ILE A 48 -4.00 7.33 1.69
N MET A 49 -4.43 6.45 2.60
CA MET A 49 -3.85 5.12 2.74
C MET A 49 -3.95 4.32 1.44
N ALA A 50 -5.14 4.23 0.85
CA ALA A 50 -5.38 3.48 -0.39
C ALA A 50 -4.54 4.03 -1.54
N THR A 51 -4.57 5.35 -1.76
CA THR A 51 -3.79 5.99 -2.82
C THR A 51 -2.29 5.75 -2.65
N LEU A 52 -1.76 5.86 -1.42
CA LEU A 52 -0.34 5.64 -1.15
C LEU A 52 0.10 4.22 -1.51
N VAL A 53 -0.66 3.21 -1.07
CA VAL A 53 -0.32 1.80 -1.33
C VAL A 53 -0.53 1.44 -2.79
N ILE A 54 -1.61 1.89 -3.42
CA ILE A 54 -1.85 1.64 -4.86
C ILE A 54 -0.75 2.28 -5.71
N ALA A 55 -0.36 3.52 -5.39
CA ALA A 55 0.71 4.19 -6.13
C ALA A 55 2.05 3.48 -5.98
N ALA A 56 2.39 3.03 -4.77
CA ALA A 56 3.64 2.31 -4.52
C ALA A 56 3.63 0.90 -5.14
N TRP A 57 2.49 0.21 -5.11
CA TRP A 57 2.29 -1.06 -5.80
C TRP A 57 2.48 -0.90 -7.31
N TYR A 58 1.80 0.06 -7.93
CA TYR A 58 1.89 0.33 -9.37
C TYR A 58 3.31 0.72 -9.78
N SER A 59 4.00 1.49 -8.95
CA SER A 59 5.41 1.85 -9.16
C SER A 59 6.35 0.62 -9.16
N LEU A 60 6.14 -0.33 -8.24
CA LEU A 60 6.88 -1.59 -8.22
C LEU A 60 6.54 -2.46 -9.43
N ASP A 61 5.27 -2.52 -9.81
CA ASP A 61 4.82 -3.30 -10.97
C ASP A 61 5.46 -2.81 -12.26
N LEU A 62 5.45 -1.49 -12.48
CA LEU A 62 6.14 -0.86 -13.61
C LEU A 62 7.66 -1.10 -13.59
N ALA A 63 8.29 -1.08 -12.42
CA ALA A 63 9.73 -1.34 -12.33
C ALA A 63 10.07 -2.80 -12.68
N LEU A 64 9.22 -3.74 -12.27
CA LEU A 64 9.35 -5.16 -12.62
C LEU A 64 9.12 -5.39 -14.11
N GLU A 65 8.05 -4.81 -14.67
CA GLU A 65 7.74 -4.92 -16.10
C GLU A 65 8.89 -4.37 -16.96
N GLN A 66 9.41 -3.18 -16.62
CA GLN A 66 10.56 -2.59 -17.32
C GLN A 66 11.82 -3.45 -17.24
N HIS A 67 12.07 -4.09 -16.09
CA HIS A 67 13.23 -4.97 -15.94
C HIS A 67 13.05 -6.25 -16.76
N LEU A 68 11.91 -6.91 -16.63
CA LEU A 68 11.63 -8.18 -17.31
C LEU A 68 11.54 -8.00 -18.83
N SER A 69 11.04 -6.87 -19.33
CA SER A 69 11.02 -6.59 -20.77
C SER A 69 12.42 -6.42 -21.36
N THR A 70 13.45 -6.11 -20.55
CA THR A 70 14.84 -6.07 -21.02
C THR A 70 15.50 -7.44 -21.13
N LEU A 71 14.88 -8.47 -20.53
CA LEU A 71 15.37 -9.85 -20.57
C LEU A 71 14.86 -10.63 -21.80
N ASP A 72 13.86 -10.08 -22.49
CA ASP A 72 13.40 -10.54 -23.80
C ASP A 72 14.37 -9.99 -24.87
N LYS A 73 15.18 -10.85 -25.45
CA LYS A 73 16.22 -10.44 -26.43
C LYS A 73 15.65 -10.32 -27.84
N ASP A 74 14.64 -11.13 -28.14
CA ASP A 74 14.03 -11.22 -29.46
C ASP A 74 12.86 -10.22 -29.61
N GLY A 75 12.36 -9.68 -28.50
CA GLY A 75 11.31 -8.65 -28.46
C GLY A 75 9.94 -9.20 -28.85
N ASP A 76 9.75 -10.51 -28.75
CA ASP A 76 8.53 -11.20 -29.17
C ASP A 76 7.54 -11.44 -28.01
N SER A 77 7.86 -10.91 -26.82
CA SER A 77 7.12 -11.04 -25.56
C SER A 77 7.06 -12.44 -24.97
N VAL A 78 7.86 -13.38 -25.48
CA VAL A 78 7.90 -14.77 -25.03
C VAL A 78 9.32 -15.19 -24.72
N TRP A 79 9.63 -15.41 -23.44
CA TRP A 79 10.95 -15.89 -23.05
C TRP A 79 11.15 -17.38 -23.39
N THR A 80 12.13 -17.65 -24.24
CA THR A 80 12.57 -19.01 -24.57
C THR A 80 13.38 -19.64 -23.43
N GLU A 81 13.49 -20.97 -23.41
CA GLU A 81 14.34 -21.67 -22.42
C GLU A 81 15.81 -21.24 -22.50
N GLU A 82 16.29 -20.89 -23.70
CA GLU A 82 17.67 -20.48 -23.92
C GLU A 82 17.95 -19.09 -23.32
N GLU A 83 16.99 -18.16 -23.43
CA GLU A 83 17.06 -16.86 -22.76
C GLU A 83 17.01 -16.99 -21.25
N GLN A 84 16.09 -17.81 -20.72
CA GLN A 84 15.95 -18.05 -19.29
C GLN A 84 17.20 -18.68 -18.66
N ARG A 85 17.96 -19.49 -19.41
CA ARG A 85 19.26 -20.02 -18.95
C ARG A 85 20.33 -18.95 -18.77
N SER A 86 20.19 -17.82 -19.46
CA SER A 86 21.12 -16.69 -19.35
C SER A 86 20.78 -15.73 -18.21
N TRP A 87 19.64 -15.93 -17.54
CA TRP A 87 19.19 -15.07 -16.44
C TRP A 87 20.07 -15.25 -15.20
N SER A 88 20.38 -14.13 -14.57
CA SER A 88 21.05 -14.13 -13.28
C SER A 88 20.10 -14.57 -12.16
N GLU A 89 20.64 -14.89 -10.99
CA GLU A 89 19.83 -15.17 -9.80
C GLU A 89 18.92 -13.98 -9.42
N THR A 90 19.37 -12.76 -9.71
CA THR A 90 18.57 -11.55 -9.46
C THR A 90 17.39 -11.44 -10.42
N ASP A 91 17.55 -11.83 -11.67
CA ASP A 91 16.49 -11.84 -12.68
C ASP A 91 15.40 -12.86 -12.31
N TRP A 92 15.82 -14.07 -11.89
CA TRP A 92 14.89 -15.07 -11.37
C TRP A 92 14.13 -14.58 -10.14
N ARG A 93 14.79 -13.83 -9.24
CA ARG A 93 14.12 -13.22 -8.09
C ARG A 93 13.06 -12.22 -8.51
N TYR A 94 13.32 -11.38 -9.51
CA TYR A 94 12.35 -10.40 -10.00
C TYR A 94 11.22 -11.06 -10.81
N TYR A 95 11.53 -12.08 -11.60
CA TYR A 95 10.51 -12.90 -12.26
C TYR A 95 9.56 -13.53 -11.24
N ASN A 96 10.10 -14.15 -10.18
CA ASN A 96 9.29 -14.72 -9.12
C ASN A 96 8.48 -13.66 -8.35
N LEU A 97 9.00 -12.45 -8.19
CA LEU A 97 8.26 -11.34 -7.57
C LEU A 97 7.13 -10.83 -8.48
N ALA A 98 7.32 -10.84 -9.81
CA ALA A 98 6.30 -10.42 -10.77
C ALA A 98 5.21 -11.48 -10.97
N MET A 99 5.60 -12.75 -11.16
CA MET A 99 4.70 -13.86 -11.52
C MET A 99 4.23 -14.67 -10.30
N GLY A 100 5.11 -14.91 -9.33
CA GLY A 100 4.83 -15.72 -8.15
C GLY A 100 4.03 -15.00 -7.08
N ASP A 101 4.00 -13.67 -7.11
CA ASP A 101 3.36 -12.85 -6.08
C ASP A 101 1.95 -12.37 -6.49
N GLY A 102 1.12 -13.28 -7.01
CA GLY A 102 -0.32 -13.01 -7.21
C GLY A 102 -1.00 -12.53 -5.93
N GLY A 103 -0.44 -12.91 -4.76
CA GLY A 103 -0.82 -12.40 -3.45
C GLY A 103 -0.64 -10.89 -3.30
N ARG A 104 0.48 -10.31 -3.76
CA ARG A 104 0.73 -8.86 -3.77
C ARG A 104 -0.36 -8.10 -4.53
N ASN A 105 -0.70 -8.56 -5.73
CA ASN A 105 -1.72 -7.92 -6.57
C ASN A 105 -3.10 -8.02 -5.92
N VAL A 106 -3.47 -9.21 -5.44
CA VAL A 106 -4.74 -9.41 -4.74
C VAL A 106 -4.81 -8.54 -3.48
N PHE A 107 -3.72 -8.48 -2.73
CA PHE A 107 -3.67 -7.73 -1.49
C PHE A 107 -3.78 -6.22 -1.75
N ALA A 108 -2.97 -5.66 -2.65
CA ALA A 108 -2.96 -4.23 -2.92
C ALA A 108 -4.28 -3.73 -3.54
N VAL A 109 -4.89 -4.51 -4.44
CA VAL A 109 -6.06 -4.08 -5.23
C VAL A 109 -7.38 -4.41 -4.55
N PHE A 110 -7.50 -5.55 -3.86
CA PHE A 110 -8.79 -5.98 -3.28
C PHE A 110 -8.81 -5.92 -1.76
N VAL A 111 -7.76 -6.39 -1.09
CA VAL A 111 -7.76 -6.53 0.37
C VAL A 111 -7.47 -5.19 1.05
N PHE A 112 -6.43 -4.49 0.60
CA PHE A 112 -5.95 -3.27 1.24
C PHE A 112 -6.97 -2.11 1.22
N PRO A 113 -7.77 -1.88 0.16
CA PRO A 113 -8.83 -0.88 0.19
C PRO A 113 -9.90 -1.13 1.26
N ILE A 114 -10.16 -2.40 1.60
CA ILE A 114 -11.07 -2.74 2.70
C ILE A 114 -10.40 -2.40 4.04
N PHE A 115 -9.14 -2.80 4.21
CA PHE A 115 -8.35 -2.46 5.40
C PHE A 115 -8.20 -0.95 5.59
N SER A 116 -8.02 -0.19 4.52
CA SER A 116 -7.87 1.26 4.57
C SER A 116 -9.14 1.95 5.05
N VAL A 117 -10.31 1.33 4.99
CA VAL A 117 -11.56 1.87 5.58
C VAL A 117 -11.74 1.40 7.02
N ILE A 118 -11.57 0.11 7.28
CA ILE A 118 -11.80 -0.48 8.61
C ILE A 118 -10.81 0.08 9.64
N TYR A 119 -9.53 0.17 9.29
CA TYR A 119 -8.50 0.55 10.24
C TYR A 119 -8.65 1.99 10.75
N PRO A 120 -8.84 3.04 9.90
CA PRO A 120 -9.13 4.37 10.41
C PRO A 120 -10.43 4.44 11.20
N ALA A 121 -11.47 3.68 10.84
CA ALA A 121 -12.72 3.64 11.59
C ALA A 121 -12.48 3.16 13.04
N LEU A 122 -11.65 2.13 13.22
CA LEU A 122 -11.23 1.67 14.54
C LEU A 122 -10.45 2.74 15.29
N VAL A 123 -9.44 3.35 14.66
CA VAL A 123 -8.63 4.42 15.29
C VAL A 123 -9.53 5.57 15.75
N PHE A 124 -10.33 6.13 14.84
CA PHE A 124 -11.24 7.23 15.16
C PHE A 124 -12.29 6.84 16.21
N GLY A 125 -12.81 5.62 16.15
CA GLY A 125 -13.74 5.05 17.13
C GLY A 125 -13.13 4.99 18.53
N CYS A 126 -11.94 4.42 18.67
CA CYS A 126 -11.21 4.34 19.95
C CYS A 126 -10.96 5.73 20.55
N PHE A 127 -10.49 6.69 19.75
CA PHE A 127 -10.28 8.06 20.24
C PHE A 127 -11.58 8.72 20.70
N SER A 128 -12.67 8.51 19.96
CA SER A 128 -13.98 9.08 20.30
C SER A 128 -14.54 8.44 21.57
N PHE A 129 -14.39 7.13 21.73
CA PHE A 129 -14.75 6.38 22.93
C PHE A 129 -13.98 6.86 24.17
N ILE A 130 -12.65 7.03 24.06
CA ILE A 130 -11.82 7.56 25.15
C ILE A 130 -12.29 8.96 25.55
N GLN A 131 -12.58 9.84 24.59
CA GLN A 131 -13.07 11.19 24.89
C GLN A 131 -14.48 11.20 25.52
N TRP A 132 -15.32 10.22 25.19
CA TRP A 132 -16.61 10.04 25.84
C TRP A 132 -16.45 9.59 27.29
N LEU A 133 -15.59 8.60 27.55
CA LEU A 133 -15.28 8.15 28.92
C LEU A 133 -14.77 9.30 29.79
N LYS A 134 -13.86 10.13 29.26
CA LYS A 134 -13.33 11.30 29.97
C LYS A 134 -14.42 12.32 30.33
N ARG A 135 -15.40 12.53 29.46
CA ARG A 135 -16.52 13.46 29.71
C ARG A 135 -17.55 12.94 30.70
N LYS A 136 -17.71 11.62 30.81
CA LYS A 136 -18.66 11.01 31.74
C LYS A 136 -18.14 10.99 33.19
N HIS A 137 -16.82 11.02 33.37
CA HIS A 137 -16.16 10.93 34.68
C HIS A 137 -15.49 12.25 35.13
N ALA A 138 -15.70 13.34 34.38
CA ALA A 138 -15.29 14.70 34.74
C ALA A 138 -16.52 15.49 35.17
#